data_AF-A0A3B5AJ81-F1
#
_entry.id   AF-A0A3B5AJ81-F1
#
_cell.length_a   1.000
_cell.length_b   1.000
_cell.length_c   1.000
_cell.angle_alpha   90.00
_cell.angle_beta   90.00
_cell.angle_gamma   90.00
#
_symmetry.space_group_name_H-M   'P 1'
#
loop_
_entity.id
_entity.type
_entity.pdbx_description
1 polymer ?
#
loop_
_entity_poly.entity_id
_entity_poly.type
_entity_poly.pdbx_seq_one_letter_code
_entity_poly.pdbx_strand_id
1 'polypeptide(L)'
;MHTKGNPCCCSFEDYKLTTEWLLNQTNHRPKVAVICGSGLGLLADRAANKQTFRYQDIPNFPVSTVQGHEGCLVFGTIEDTPCVFMQGHFHLYEGYSLCQVKGVYCMVSGPNFETIAEARMLLILGCDSVGMSTVPEVTVAKHCGLRVLGLSLITNKVSLDYSREEKVNHEEVLEISKMRAEVLQKLVTTLISRCQQQSINTH
;
A
#
# COMPACT_ATOMS: atom_id res chain seq x y z
N MET A 1 -2.07 -12.53 -24.79
CA MET A 1 -2.74 -12.13 -26.04
C MET A 1 -3.91 -11.24 -25.66
N HIS A 2 -3.87 -9.93 -25.93
CA HIS A 2 -4.99 -9.04 -25.57
C HIS A 2 -6.19 -9.32 -26.47
N THR A 3 -7.33 -9.67 -25.88
CA THR A 3 -8.62 -9.77 -26.55
C THR A 3 -9.56 -8.71 -25.99
N LYS A 4 -10.08 -7.84 -26.85
CA LYS A 4 -11.10 -6.85 -26.44
C LYS A 4 -12.32 -7.59 -25.89
N GLY A 5 -12.74 -7.24 -24.67
CA GLY A 5 -13.89 -7.85 -24.00
C GLY A 5 -13.57 -8.72 -22.77
N ASN A 6 -12.31 -8.97 -22.43
CA ASN A 6 -11.95 -9.56 -21.13
C ASN A 6 -11.79 -8.46 -20.07
N PRO A 7 -12.64 -8.40 -19.02
CA PRO A 7 -12.59 -7.34 -18.00
C PRO A 7 -11.35 -7.40 -17.08
N CYS A 8 -10.53 -8.44 -17.18
CA CYS A 8 -9.36 -8.65 -16.32
C CYS A 8 -8.03 -8.09 -16.90
N CYS A 9 -8.06 -7.37 -18.03
CA CYS A 9 -6.83 -6.80 -18.62
C CYS A 9 -7.00 -5.36 -19.14
N CYS A 10 -6.38 -4.39 -18.46
CA CYS A 10 -6.23 -3.02 -18.95
C CYS A 10 -5.29 -2.97 -20.17
N SER A 11 -5.63 -2.16 -21.16
CA SER A 11 -4.76 -1.81 -22.30
C SER A 11 -3.91 -0.57 -22.00
N PHE A 12 -2.90 -0.30 -22.83
CA PHE A 12 -2.12 0.94 -22.75
C PHE A 12 -3.02 2.17 -22.93
N GLU A 13 -4.00 2.06 -23.82
CA GLU A 13 -5.02 3.07 -24.08
C GLU A 13 -5.86 3.36 -22.84
N ASP A 14 -6.23 2.34 -22.05
CA ASP A 14 -7.01 2.52 -20.81
C ASP A 14 -6.22 3.29 -19.74
N TYR A 15 -4.93 2.94 -19.54
CA TYR A 15 -4.03 3.68 -18.66
C TYR A 15 -3.82 5.12 -19.13
N LYS A 16 -3.67 5.32 -20.45
CA LYS A 16 -3.53 6.64 -21.05
C LYS A 16 -4.77 7.51 -20.81
N LEU A 17 -5.97 7.00 -21.08
CA LEU A 17 -7.24 7.71 -20.86
C LEU A 17 -7.41 8.14 -19.39
N THR A 18 -7.11 7.22 -18.46
CA THR A 18 -7.11 7.49 -17.01
C THR A 18 -6.12 8.62 -16.65
N THR A 19 -4.93 8.57 -17.23
CA THR A 19 -3.86 9.55 -16.98
C THR A 19 -4.21 10.92 -17.56
N GLU A 20 -4.70 10.99 -18.80
CA GLU A 20 -5.13 12.23 -19.45
C GLU A 20 -6.33 12.87 -18.71
N TRP A 21 -7.28 12.06 -18.22
CA TRP A 21 -8.35 12.55 -17.36
C TRP A 21 -7.80 13.18 -16.08
N LEU A 22 -6.96 12.47 -15.32
CA LEU A 22 -6.37 12.99 -14.07
C LEU A 22 -5.54 14.27 -14.32
N LEU A 23 -4.71 14.31 -15.36
CA LEU A 23 -3.88 15.47 -15.71
C LEU A 23 -4.70 16.72 -16.06
N ASN A 24 -5.93 16.55 -16.54
CA ASN A 24 -6.88 17.63 -16.81
C ASN A 24 -7.69 18.05 -15.56
N GLN A 25 -7.96 17.14 -14.63
CA GLN A 25 -8.69 17.46 -13.39
C GLN A 25 -7.80 18.10 -12.30
N THR A 26 -6.48 17.88 -12.33
CA THR A 26 -5.57 18.46 -11.32
C THR A 26 -4.34 19.14 -11.92
N ASN A 27 -3.87 20.20 -11.27
CA ASN A 27 -2.57 20.82 -11.52
C ASN A 27 -1.41 20.13 -10.78
N HIS A 28 -1.68 19.19 -9.85
CA HIS A 28 -0.62 18.47 -9.16
C HIS A 28 0.18 17.57 -10.12
N ARG A 29 1.50 17.57 -9.99
CA ARG A 29 2.42 16.72 -10.75
C ARG A 29 3.28 15.93 -9.76
N PRO A 30 2.77 14.80 -9.22
CA PRO A 30 3.40 14.10 -8.11
C PRO A 30 4.74 13.47 -8.52
N LYS A 31 5.74 13.58 -7.65
CA LYS A 31 7.05 12.91 -7.77
C LYS A 31 7.14 11.64 -6.92
N VAL A 32 6.23 11.49 -5.95
CA VAL A 32 6.12 10.32 -5.07
C VAL A 32 4.68 9.81 -5.12
N ALA A 33 4.51 8.51 -5.30
CA ALA A 33 3.26 7.80 -5.07
C ALA A 33 3.37 6.99 -3.78
N VAL A 34 2.31 6.99 -2.96
CA VAL A 34 2.23 6.22 -1.72
C VAL A 34 0.94 5.41 -1.69
N ILE A 35 1.06 4.10 -1.45
CA ILE A 35 -0.09 3.20 -1.32
C ILE A 35 -0.33 2.98 0.18
N CYS A 36 -1.50 3.38 0.68
CA CYS A 36 -1.84 3.26 2.09
C CYS A 36 -2.57 1.95 2.37
N GLY A 37 -1.95 1.06 3.16
CA GLY A 37 -2.59 -0.13 3.70
C GLY A 37 -3.67 0.16 4.76
N SER A 38 -4.26 -0.89 5.33
CA SER A 38 -5.26 -0.81 6.40
C SER A 38 -4.81 0.07 7.57
N GLY A 39 -5.69 0.97 8.01
CA GLY A 39 -5.40 1.96 9.07
C GLY A 39 -4.47 3.13 8.67
N LEU A 40 -3.85 3.10 7.48
CA LEU A 40 -2.86 4.11 7.06
C LEU A 40 -3.45 5.25 6.21
N GLY A 41 -4.76 5.29 6.00
CA GLY A 41 -5.44 6.38 5.28
C GLY A 41 -5.12 7.78 5.81
N LEU A 42 -4.93 7.88 7.13
CA LEU A 42 -4.52 9.08 7.88
C LEU A 42 -3.22 9.73 7.39
N LEU A 43 -2.38 9.03 6.61
CA LEU A 43 -1.18 9.62 6.01
C LEU A 43 -1.53 10.73 5.01
N ALA A 44 -2.51 10.48 4.13
CA ALA A 44 -2.92 11.46 3.13
C ALA A 44 -3.61 12.67 3.78
N ASP A 45 -4.17 12.52 4.98
CA ASP A 45 -4.87 13.61 5.65
C ASP A 45 -3.98 14.78 6.05
N ARG A 46 -2.69 14.52 6.28
CA ARG A 46 -1.67 15.55 6.56
C ARG A 46 -1.02 16.17 5.32
N ALA A 47 -1.40 15.76 4.11
CA ALA A 47 -0.98 16.49 2.92
C ALA A 47 -1.59 17.89 2.92
N ALA A 48 -0.81 18.90 2.52
CA ALA A 48 -1.29 20.26 2.25
C ALA A 48 -1.80 20.37 0.81
N ASN A 49 -2.68 21.34 0.56
CA ASN A 49 -3.28 21.61 -0.76
C ASN A 49 -3.91 20.36 -1.38
N LYS A 50 -4.80 19.67 -0.64
CA LYS A 50 -5.36 18.38 -1.07
C LYS A 50 -6.40 18.52 -2.18
N GLN A 51 -6.34 17.61 -3.15
CA GLN A 51 -7.41 17.36 -4.12
C GLN A 51 -7.73 15.87 -4.16
N THR A 52 -8.96 15.49 -3.83
CA THR A 52 -9.39 14.09 -3.67
C THR A 52 -10.33 13.67 -4.80
N PHE A 53 -10.10 12.49 -5.37
CA PHE A 53 -10.94 11.86 -6.37
C PHE A 53 -11.37 10.46 -5.88
N ARG A 54 -12.66 10.15 -5.86
CA ARG A 54 -13.11 8.78 -5.55
C ARG A 54 -12.85 7.87 -6.74
N TYR A 55 -12.44 6.63 -6.51
CA TYR A 55 -12.12 5.67 -7.58
C TYR A 55 -13.29 5.45 -8.55
N GLN A 56 -14.53 5.45 -8.05
CA GLN A 56 -15.76 5.39 -8.85
C GLN A 56 -15.96 6.55 -9.85
N ASP A 57 -15.30 7.70 -9.62
CA ASP A 57 -15.40 8.89 -10.47
C ASP A 57 -14.24 8.98 -11.49
N ILE A 58 -13.24 8.10 -11.36
CA ILE A 58 -12.04 8.05 -12.21
C ILE A 58 -12.26 6.99 -13.33
N PRO A 59 -12.07 7.32 -14.61
CA PRO A 59 -12.19 6.34 -15.70
C PRO A 59 -11.28 5.12 -15.48
N ASN A 60 -11.79 3.92 -15.81
CA ASN A 60 -11.10 2.63 -15.74
C ASN A 60 -10.54 2.23 -14.36
N PHE A 61 -10.83 2.97 -13.29
CA PHE A 61 -10.33 2.67 -11.96
C PHE A 61 -11.17 1.58 -11.26
N PRO A 62 -10.56 0.59 -10.60
CA PRO A 62 -11.29 -0.43 -9.86
C PRO A 62 -11.82 0.12 -8.54
N VAL A 63 -13.06 -0.22 -8.19
CA VAL A 63 -13.72 0.21 -6.96
C VAL A 63 -13.51 -0.84 -5.86
N SER A 64 -13.13 -0.42 -4.66
CA SER A 64 -12.99 -1.34 -3.51
C SER A 64 -14.36 -1.66 -2.89
N THR A 65 -14.56 -2.92 -2.53
CA THR A 65 -15.77 -3.45 -1.88
C THR A 65 -15.56 -3.77 -0.39
N VAL A 66 -14.39 -3.45 0.16
CA VAL A 66 -13.98 -3.82 1.51
C VAL A 66 -14.16 -2.65 2.48
N GLN A 67 -14.77 -2.94 3.64
CA GLN A 67 -15.01 -1.97 4.71
C GLN A 67 -13.69 -1.38 5.26
N GLY A 68 -13.67 -0.07 5.52
CA GLY A 68 -12.47 0.64 6.04
C GLY A 68 -11.60 1.30 4.96
N HIS A 69 -12.05 1.33 3.70
CA HIS A 69 -11.34 1.97 2.60
C HIS A 69 -12.20 3.03 1.90
N GLU A 70 -11.81 4.30 2.04
CA GLU A 70 -12.45 5.46 1.39
C GLU A 70 -12.47 5.38 -0.15
N GLY A 71 -11.61 4.52 -0.74
CA GLY A 71 -11.56 4.32 -2.19
C GLY A 71 -11.20 5.61 -2.93
N CYS A 72 -10.18 6.32 -2.44
CA CYS A 72 -9.86 7.69 -2.87
C CYS A 72 -8.41 7.86 -3.31
N LEU A 73 -8.21 8.54 -4.45
CA LEU A 73 -6.92 9.02 -4.93
C LEU A 73 -6.75 10.48 -4.48
N VAL A 74 -5.83 10.72 -3.54
CA VAL A 74 -5.58 12.05 -2.99
C VAL A 74 -4.28 12.60 -3.56
N PHE A 75 -4.35 13.73 -4.25
CA PHE A 75 -3.19 14.54 -4.61
C PHE A 75 -2.95 15.60 -3.53
N GLY A 76 -1.70 16.00 -3.34
CA GLY A 76 -1.36 17.09 -2.43
C GLY A 76 0.16 17.26 -2.30
N THR A 77 0.59 17.89 -1.21
CA THR A 77 2.01 18.12 -0.89
C THR A 77 2.36 17.68 0.53
N ILE A 78 3.52 17.05 0.72
CA ILE A 78 4.13 16.86 2.04
C ILE A 78 5.49 17.57 2.00
N GLU A 79 5.66 18.58 2.86
CA GLU A 79 6.86 19.42 2.93
C GLU A 79 7.32 19.88 1.53
N ASP A 80 6.39 20.50 0.79
CA ASP A 80 6.50 20.95 -0.61
C ASP A 80 6.78 19.88 -1.67
N THR A 81 7.04 18.62 -1.31
CA THR A 81 7.09 17.52 -2.27
C THR A 81 5.67 17.18 -2.75
N PRO A 82 5.38 17.25 -4.06
CA PRO A 82 4.09 16.85 -4.60
C PRO A 82 3.96 15.33 -4.58
N CYS A 83 2.89 14.86 -3.96
CA CYS A 83 2.61 13.45 -3.69
C CYS A 83 1.22 13.06 -4.20
N VAL A 84 1.04 11.77 -4.51
CA VAL A 84 -0.27 11.14 -4.68
C VAL A 84 -0.39 9.95 -3.75
N PHE A 85 -1.54 9.82 -3.09
CA PHE A 85 -1.83 8.81 -2.09
C PHE A 85 -3.03 7.98 -2.55
N MET A 86 -2.90 6.65 -2.52
CA MET A 86 -4.03 5.74 -2.67
C MET A 86 -4.61 5.48 -1.26
N GLN A 87 -5.64 6.24 -0.88
CA GLN A 87 -6.42 6.02 0.34
C GLN A 87 -7.34 4.81 0.12
N GLY A 88 -6.77 3.63 0.37
CA GLY A 88 -7.41 2.34 0.15
C GLY A 88 -6.79 1.63 -1.05
N HIS A 89 -6.44 0.38 -0.82
CA HIS A 89 -5.97 -0.58 -1.81
C HIS A 89 -6.88 -1.81 -1.76
N PHE A 90 -6.60 -2.80 -2.61
CA PHE A 90 -7.11 -4.16 -2.44
C PHE A 90 -6.23 -4.86 -1.41
N HIS A 91 -6.88 -5.45 -0.40
CA HIS A 91 -6.23 -6.11 0.72
C HIS A 91 -6.69 -7.55 0.77
N LEU A 92 -5.75 -8.43 1.13
CA LEU A 92 -5.94 -9.33 2.27
C LEU A 92 -4.69 -9.10 3.21
N TYR A 93 -4.58 -9.69 4.40
CA TYR A 93 -4.36 -8.91 5.66
C TYR A 93 -3.06 -9.21 6.51
N GLU A 94 -2.63 -8.24 7.37
CA GLU A 94 -2.01 -8.37 8.75
C GLU A 94 -0.42 -8.52 8.99
N GLY A 95 0.18 -8.88 10.19
CA GLY A 95 1.68 -8.83 10.47
C GLY A 95 2.55 -9.44 11.70
N TYR A 96 2.98 -9.02 12.95
CA TYR A 96 2.95 -7.97 14.07
C TYR A 96 4.07 -6.90 14.42
N SER A 97 5.40 -7.11 14.33
CA SER A 97 6.39 -6.20 15.02
C SER A 97 7.09 -5.11 14.17
N LEU A 98 7.08 -3.82 14.61
CA LEU A 98 7.85 -2.71 14.01
C LEU A 98 9.31 -2.70 14.50
N CYS A 99 10.06 -3.75 14.17
CA CYS A 99 11.52 -3.81 14.36
C CYS A 99 12.23 -3.24 13.11
N GLN A 100 13.35 -2.54 13.28
CA GLN A 100 14.13 -1.98 12.17
C GLN A 100 15.01 -3.05 11.49
N VAL A 101 14.37 -4.12 11.01
CA VAL A 101 14.98 -5.31 10.41
C VAL A 101 14.66 -5.31 8.92
N LYS A 102 15.68 -5.45 8.07
CA LYS A 102 15.49 -5.76 6.65
C LYS A 102 15.16 -7.25 6.57
N GLY A 103 14.07 -7.60 5.91
CA GLY A 103 13.63 -8.99 5.79
C GLY A 103 12.86 -9.26 4.50
N VAL A 104 12.55 -10.53 4.27
CA VAL A 104 11.76 -11.02 3.15
C VAL A 104 10.26 -10.91 3.50
N TYR A 105 9.50 -10.29 2.60
CA TYR A 105 8.04 -10.30 2.63
C TYR A 105 7.51 -11.32 1.63
N CYS A 106 6.67 -12.24 2.09
CA CYS A 106 5.95 -13.19 1.24
C CYS A 106 4.52 -12.72 0.99
N MET A 107 4.04 -12.89 -0.24
CA MET A 107 2.63 -12.72 -0.58
C MET A 107 1.94 -14.09 -0.65
N VAL A 108 0.89 -14.27 0.14
CA VAL A 108 -0.12 -15.32 -0.06
C VAL A 108 -1.42 -14.72 -0.62
N SER A 109 -2.42 -15.54 -0.95
CA SER A 109 -3.67 -15.05 -1.56
C SER A 109 -4.75 -14.61 -0.56
N GLY A 110 -4.69 -15.07 0.69
CA GLY A 110 -5.86 -15.11 1.58
C GLY A 110 -7.01 -15.97 1.01
N PRO A 111 -8.26 -15.86 1.53
CA PRO A 111 -8.75 -14.95 2.56
C PRO A 111 -8.67 -15.49 4.00
N ASN A 112 -7.92 -16.57 4.23
CA ASN A 112 -7.64 -17.07 5.57
C ASN A 112 -6.21 -16.68 5.96
N PHE A 113 -5.96 -16.51 7.26
CA PHE A 113 -4.60 -16.46 7.79
C PHE A 113 -3.90 -17.80 7.66
N GLU A 114 -2.57 -17.74 7.67
CA GLU A 114 -1.70 -18.89 7.52
C GLU A 114 -1.94 -19.88 8.66
N THR A 115 -2.17 -21.15 8.31
CA THR A 115 -2.15 -22.21 9.31
C THR A 115 -0.74 -22.36 9.88
N ILE A 116 -0.61 -22.97 11.07
CA ILE A 116 0.69 -23.25 11.70
C ILE A 116 1.62 -24.04 10.75
N ALA A 117 1.08 -24.86 9.84
CA ALA A 117 1.86 -25.58 8.84
C ALA A 117 2.43 -24.64 7.76
N GLU A 118 1.61 -23.75 7.21
CA GLU A 118 2.02 -22.76 6.21
C GLU A 118 2.99 -21.73 6.81
N ALA A 119 2.72 -21.25 8.02
CA ALA A 119 3.60 -20.36 8.77
C ALA A 119 5.01 -20.96 8.99
N ARG A 120 5.07 -22.25 9.37
CA ARG A 120 6.33 -22.99 9.49
C ARG A 120 7.03 -23.16 8.14
N MET A 121 6.28 -23.45 7.07
CA MET A 121 6.82 -23.55 5.71
C MET A 121 7.44 -22.22 5.24
N LEU A 122 6.73 -21.11 5.41
CA LEU A 122 7.21 -19.77 5.05
C LEU A 122 8.48 -19.39 5.83
N LEU A 123 8.55 -19.70 7.13
CA LEU A 123 9.75 -19.48 7.93
C LEU A 123 10.94 -20.33 7.44
N ILE A 124 10.71 -21.60 7.05
CA ILE A 124 11.74 -22.47 6.46
C ILE A 124 12.21 -21.95 5.10
N LEU A 125 11.32 -21.30 4.33
CA LEU A 125 11.64 -20.61 3.08
C LEU A 125 12.32 -19.24 3.30
N GLY A 126 12.62 -18.85 4.55
CA GLY A 126 13.32 -17.62 4.89
C GLY A 126 12.46 -16.35 4.81
N CYS A 127 11.13 -16.47 4.99
CA CYS A 127 10.22 -15.33 5.02
C CYS A 127 10.14 -14.75 6.45
N ASP A 128 10.58 -13.49 6.60
CA ASP A 128 10.51 -12.76 7.88
C ASP A 128 9.11 -12.18 8.15
N SER A 129 8.32 -11.99 7.11
CA SER A 129 6.96 -11.45 7.16
C SER A 129 6.09 -12.04 6.05
N VAL A 130 4.80 -12.12 6.30
CA VAL A 130 3.78 -12.54 5.35
C VAL A 130 2.66 -11.50 5.30
N GLY A 131 1.96 -11.46 4.18
CA GLY A 131 0.70 -10.77 4.00
C GLY A 131 0.19 -11.07 2.59
N MET A 132 -0.76 -10.29 2.08
CA MET A 132 -1.54 -10.69 0.91
C MET A 132 -1.74 -9.55 -0.11
N SER A 133 -0.73 -8.67 -0.22
CA SER A 133 -0.71 -7.50 -1.13
C SER A 133 0.73 -7.10 -1.46
N THR A 134 0.96 -5.87 -1.92
CA THR A 134 2.27 -5.19 -2.10
C THR A 134 3.14 -5.75 -3.22
N VAL A 135 3.28 -7.06 -3.38
CA VAL A 135 4.12 -7.69 -4.41
C VAL A 135 3.67 -7.37 -5.85
N PRO A 136 2.37 -7.37 -6.21
CA PRO A 136 1.94 -7.03 -7.57
C PRO A 136 2.25 -5.57 -7.90
N GLU A 137 2.01 -4.66 -6.96
CA GLU A 137 2.23 -3.22 -7.13
C GLU A 137 3.73 -2.90 -7.25
N VAL A 138 4.57 -3.53 -6.41
CA VAL A 138 6.04 -3.46 -6.51
C VAL A 138 6.52 -3.98 -7.86
N THR A 139 5.94 -5.08 -8.35
CA THR A 139 6.32 -5.71 -9.63
C THR A 139 5.99 -4.80 -10.82
N VAL A 140 4.77 -4.26 -10.88
CA VAL A 140 4.37 -3.31 -11.93
C VAL A 140 5.20 -2.02 -11.86
N ALA A 141 5.40 -1.47 -10.67
CA ALA A 141 6.24 -0.29 -10.48
C ALA A 141 7.68 -0.53 -10.94
N LYS A 142 8.25 -1.72 -10.68
CA LYS A 142 9.60 -2.11 -11.13
C LYS A 142 9.69 -2.32 -12.64
N HIS A 143 8.68 -2.93 -13.25
CA HIS A 143 8.57 -3.05 -14.71
C HIS A 143 8.55 -1.67 -15.39
N CYS A 144 7.87 -0.69 -14.78
CA CYS A 144 7.85 0.71 -15.22
C CYS A 144 9.09 1.53 -14.78
N GLY A 145 10.16 0.88 -14.31
CA GLY A 145 11.44 1.53 -13.96
C GLY A 145 11.45 2.35 -12.67
N LEU A 146 10.39 2.29 -11.85
CA LEU A 146 10.27 3.14 -10.67
C LEU A 146 11.19 2.70 -9.52
N ARG A 147 11.60 3.68 -8.70
CA ARG A 147 12.16 3.42 -7.36
C ARG A 147 11.00 3.10 -6.41
N VAL A 148 11.17 2.07 -5.59
CA VAL A 148 10.12 1.53 -4.72
C VAL A 148 10.73 1.25 -3.35
N LEU A 149 9.99 1.56 -2.29
CA LEU A 149 10.31 1.26 -0.90
C LEU A 149 9.09 0.55 -0.29
N GLY A 150 9.23 -0.73 0.06
CA GLY A 150 8.24 -1.43 0.85
C GLY A 150 8.41 -1.12 2.34
N LEU A 151 7.31 -0.80 3.03
CA LEU A 151 7.26 -0.66 4.48
C LEU A 151 6.03 -1.41 5.00
N SER A 152 6.24 -2.64 5.42
CA SER A 152 5.18 -3.41 6.08
C SER A 152 5.07 -2.95 7.52
N LEU A 153 3.95 -2.31 7.90
CA LEU A 153 3.55 -2.27 9.30
C LEU A 153 3.04 -3.66 9.64
N ILE A 154 3.85 -4.38 10.39
CA ILE A 154 3.59 -5.74 10.83
C ILE A 154 2.48 -5.60 11.92
N THR A 155 1.35 -6.37 11.93
CA THR A 155 0.21 -6.23 12.90
C THR A 155 -0.38 -7.48 13.65
N ASN A 156 -0.07 -8.77 13.40
CA ASN A 156 -0.41 -9.94 14.27
C ASN A 156 0.70 -11.03 14.31
N LYS A 157 1.13 -11.60 15.46
CA LYS A 157 2.30 -12.53 15.48
C LYS A 157 1.84 -13.96 15.22
N VAL A 158 2.17 -14.49 14.05
CA VAL A 158 1.80 -15.86 13.65
C VAL A 158 2.29 -16.89 14.67
N SER A 159 1.38 -17.70 15.20
CA SER A 159 1.72 -18.82 16.09
C SER A 159 2.40 -19.93 15.30
N LEU A 160 3.45 -20.51 15.88
CA LEU A 160 4.13 -21.70 15.36
C LEU A 160 3.86 -22.93 16.23
N ASP A 161 2.96 -22.82 17.20
CA ASP A 161 2.70 -23.81 18.25
C ASP A 161 1.22 -24.24 18.23
N TYR A 162 0.99 -25.54 18.15
CA TYR A 162 -0.35 -26.16 18.13
C TYR A 162 -1.02 -26.20 19.52
N SER A 163 -0.29 -25.86 20.59
CA SER A 163 -0.84 -25.79 21.95
C SER A 163 -1.43 -24.42 22.33
N ARG A 164 -1.27 -23.39 21.47
CA ARG A 164 -1.88 -22.07 21.64
C ARG A 164 -3.26 -21.99 21.00
N GLU A 165 -4.27 -21.60 21.76
CA GLU A 165 -5.62 -21.31 21.26
C GLU A 165 -5.79 -19.88 20.73
N GLU A 166 -4.75 -19.05 20.79
CA GLU A 166 -4.74 -17.67 20.27
C GLU A 166 -5.04 -17.65 18.76
N LYS A 167 -6.25 -17.23 18.41
CA LYS A 167 -6.68 -17.00 17.02
C LYS A 167 -6.52 -15.54 16.66
N VAL A 168 -5.90 -15.30 15.51
CA VAL A 168 -5.81 -13.98 14.88
C VAL A 168 -7.22 -13.46 14.62
N ASN A 169 -7.46 -12.18 14.92
CA ASN A 169 -8.73 -11.50 14.71
C ASN A 169 -8.49 -10.12 14.08
N HIS A 170 -9.43 -9.70 13.24
CA HIS A 170 -9.30 -8.47 12.43
C HIS A 170 -9.40 -7.18 13.27
N GLU A 171 -10.14 -7.21 14.39
CA GLU A 171 -10.41 -6.03 15.21
C GLU A 171 -9.15 -5.55 15.96
N GLU A 172 -8.40 -6.48 16.55
CA GLU A 172 -7.11 -6.23 17.21
C GLU A 172 -6.11 -5.53 16.27
N VAL A 173 -6.06 -5.94 15.00
CA VAL A 173 -5.21 -5.26 14.02
C VAL A 173 -5.69 -3.86 13.71
N LEU A 174 -6.99 -3.67 13.47
CA LEU A 174 -7.51 -2.33 13.19
C LEU A 174 -7.26 -1.37 14.37
N GLU A 175 -7.24 -1.87 15.60
CA GLU A 175 -6.86 -1.10 16.78
C GLU A 175 -5.36 -0.75 16.82
N ILE A 176 -4.45 -1.74 16.72
CA ILE A 176 -3.01 -1.46 16.80
C ILE A 176 -2.51 -0.66 15.59
N SER A 177 -3.15 -0.82 14.42
CA SER A 177 -2.90 0.01 13.23
C SER A 177 -3.19 1.48 13.50
N LYS A 178 -4.32 1.80 14.18
CA LYS A 178 -4.63 3.16 14.63
C LYS A 178 -3.60 3.67 15.64
N MET A 179 -3.25 2.86 16.65
CA MET A 179 -2.24 3.23 17.66
C MET A 179 -0.86 3.54 17.07
N ARG A 180 -0.46 2.86 15.99
CA ARG A 180 0.85 3.05 15.33
C ARG A 180 0.82 4.00 14.13
N ALA A 181 -0.36 4.43 13.68
CA ALA A 181 -0.53 5.29 12.51
C ALA A 181 0.31 6.58 12.60
N GLU A 182 0.30 7.28 13.75
CA GLU A 182 1.12 8.49 13.95
C GLU A 182 2.62 8.24 13.75
N VAL A 183 3.13 7.11 14.23
CA VAL A 183 4.57 6.78 14.19
C VAL A 183 4.99 6.49 12.76
N LEU A 184 4.21 5.69 12.04
CA LEU A 184 4.47 5.41 10.62
C LEU A 184 4.29 6.65 9.76
N GLN A 185 3.29 7.49 10.05
CA GLN A 185 3.07 8.77 9.37
C GLN A 185 4.25 9.73 9.55
N LYS A 186 4.77 9.89 10.77
CA LYS A 186 5.98 10.66 11.07
C LYS A 186 7.20 10.11 10.33
N LEU A 187 7.36 8.78 10.25
CA LEU A 187 8.41 8.13 9.47
C LEU A 187 8.29 8.40 7.97
N VAL A 188 7.11 8.20 7.37
CA VAL A 188 6.90 8.37 5.93
C VAL A 188 7.03 9.83 5.50
N THR A 189 6.52 10.79 6.29
CA THR A 189 6.81 12.23 6.09
C THR A 189 8.33 12.47 6.04
N THR A 190 9.07 12.03 7.06
CA THR A 190 10.54 12.22 7.14
C THR A 190 11.28 11.59 5.95
N LEU A 191 10.80 10.47 5.43
CA LEU A 191 11.38 9.80 4.25
C LEU A 191 11.11 10.58 2.95
N ILE A 192 9.92 11.18 2.80
CA ILE A 192 9.56 12.00 1.63
C ILE A 192 10.45 13.26 1.59
N SER A 193 10.58 13.99 2.70
CA SER A 193 11.42 15.20 2.78
C SER A 193 12.89 14.92 2.48
N ARG A 194 13.42 13.76 2.93
CA ARG A 194 14.80 13.34 2.61
C ARG A 194 14.98 12.95 1.14
N CYS A 195 13.97 12.37 0.50
CA CYS A 195 13.99 12.11 -0.95
C CYS A 195 14.11 13.42 -1.76
N GLN A 196 13.42 14.48 -1.34
CA GLN A 196 13.51 15.81 -1.95
C GLN A 196 14.91 16.40 -1.82
N GLN A 197 15.48 16.40 -0.61
CA GLN A 197 16.83 16.91 -0.34
C GLN A 197 17.90 16.19 -1.20
N GLN A 198 17.80 14.87 -1.35
CA GLN A 198 18.69 14.14 -2.27
C GLN A 198 18.48 14.55 -3.73
N SER A 199 17.23 14.77 -4.18
CA SER A 199 16.97 15.20 -5.56
C SER A 199 17.46 16.63 -5.87
N ILE A 200 17.61 17.48 -4.84
CA ILE A 200 18.20 18.81 -4.96
C ILE A 200 19.74 18.71 -4.99
N ASN A 201 20.33 17.87 -4.14
CA ASN A 201 21.78 17.74 -4.01
C ASN A 201 22.46 16.82 -5.06
N THR A 202 21.76 16.45 -6.14
CA THR A 202 22.31 15.62 -7.24
C THR A 202 22.29 16.39 -8.58
N HIS A 203 22.26 17.72 -8.51
CA HIS A 203 22.31 18.67 -9.61
C HIS A 203 23.23 19.85 -9.26
#